data_AF-A0A9R0ZWI7-F1
#
_entry.id   AF-A0A9R0ZWI7-F1
#
_cell.length_a   1.000
_cell.length_b   1.000
_cell.length_c   1.000
_cell.angle_alpha   90.00
_cell.angle_beta   90.00
_cell.angle_gamma   90.00
#
_symmetry.space_group_name_H-M   'P 1'
#
loop_
_entity.id
_entity.type
_entity.pdbx_description
1 polymer ?
#
loop_
_entity_poly.entity_id
_entity_poly.type
_entity_poly.pdbx_seq_one_letter_code
_entity_poly.pdbx_strand_id
1 'polypeptide(L)'
;MPRHIPYYPYAYAGWNALSSFGSYISVVGIHHFFVVVAITSSSGKNQKCAESPWAVEQNPTTLEWLVQSPPAFHTFGELPAIKETKS
;
A
#
# COMPACT_ATOMS: atom_id res chain seq x y z
N MET A 1 15.34 8.71 29.52
CA MET A 1 16.28 7.73 28.94
C MET A 1 17.10 8.43 27.85
N PRO A 2 18.44 8.50 27.96
CA PRO A 2 19.27 8.84 26.80
C PRO A 2 19.12 7.77 25.71
N ARG A 3 19.24 8.17 24.44
CA ARG A 3 19.03 7.30 23.27
C ARG A 3 20.23 6.37 23.05
N HIS A 4 19.98 5.18 22.50
CA HIS A 4 20.98 4.14 22.18
C HIS A 4 21.72 3.59 23.41
N ILE A 5 20.97 3.16 24.44
CA ILE A 5 21.55 2.47 25.59
C ILE A 5 21.07 1.00 25.61
N PRO A 6 21.99 0.03 25.79
CA PRO A 6 21.62 -1.38 25.89
C PRO A 6 20.89 -1.75 27.19
N TYR A 7 21.18 -1.07 28.31
CA TYR A 7 20.57 -1.32 29.63
C TYR A 7 20.07 -0.04 30.28
N TYR A 8 18.86 -0.09 30.84
CA TYR A 8 18.23 1.05 31.50
C TYR A 8 18.09 0.83 33.02
N PRO A 9 18.09 1.90 33.83
CA PRO A 9 17.76 1.83 35.26
C PRO A 9 16.36 1.24 35.51
N TYR A 10 16.19 0.59 36.67
CA TYR A 10 14.95 -0.13 37.03
C TYR A 10 13.67 0.73 36.95
N ALA A 11 13.77 2.05 37.22
CA ALA A 11 12.66 3.00 37.10
C ALA A 11 11.98 3.00 35.71
N TYR A 12 12.68 2.51 34.68
CA TYR A 12 12.22 2.51 33.31
C TYR A 12 11.82 1.12 32.77
N ALA A 13 11.94 0.07 33.58
CA ALA A 13 11.70 -1.31 33.15
C ALA A 13 10.26 -1.54 32.66
N GLY A 14 9.26 -0.93 33.32
CA GLY A 14 7.84 -1.08 32.95
C GLY A 14 7.53 -0.61 31.53
N TRP A 15 8.02 0.57 31.15
CA TRP A 15 7.82 1.11 29.80
C TRP A 15 8.55 0.28 28.74
N ASN A 16 9.76 -0.20 29.05
CA ASN A 16 10.48 -1.10 28.14
C ASN A 16 9.72 -2.43 27.93
N ALA A 17 9.15 -3.00 28.98
CA ALA A 17 8.33 -4.21 28.87
C ALA A 17 7.10 -3.99 27.98
N LEU A 18 6.39 -2.87 28.15
CA LEU A 18 5.24 -2.52 27.32
C LEU A 18 5.64 -2.29 25.85
N SER A 19 6.73 -1.54 25.61
CA SER A 19 7.25 -1.32 24.25
C SER A 19 7.68 -2.62 23.58
N SER A 20 8.31 -3.53 24.33
CA SER A 20 8.69 -4.85 23.83
C SER A 20 7.46 -5.68 23.44
N PHE A 21 6.37 -5.57 24.21
CA PHE A 21 5.11 -6.25 23.87
C PHE A 21 4.52 -5.77 22.54
N GLY A 22 4.61 -4.46 22.27
CA GLY A 22 4.17 -3.89 20.99
C GLY A 22 4.88 -4.51 19.76
N SER A 23 6.15 -4.89 19.90
CA SER A 23 6.89 -5.55 18.82
C SER A 23 6.27 -6.89 18.42
N TYR A 24 5.73 -7.66 19.37
CA TYR A 24 5.06 -8.93 19.04
C TYR A 24 3.78 -8.70 18.23
N ILE A 25 3.02 -7.65 18.56
CA ILE A 25 1.82 -7.26 17.80
C ILE A 25 2.20 -6.89 16.35
N SER A 26 3.29 -6.14 16.17
CA SER A 26 3.80 -5.79 14.83
C SER A 26 4.20 -7.03 14.02
N VAL A 27 4.87 -8.01 14.64
CA VAL A 27 5.23 -9.27 13.97
C VAL A 27 3.99 -10.04 13.50
N VAL A 28 2.96 -10.13 14.34
CA VAL A 28 1.69 -10.77 13.97
C VAL A 28 1.02 -10.01 12.80
N GLY A 29 1.04 -8.67 12.83
CA GLY A 29 0.53 -7.83 11.75
C GLY A 29 1.25 -8.05 10.41
N ILE A 30 2.60 -8.12 10.44
CA ILE A 30 3.42 -8.41 9.25
C ILE A 30 3.12 -9.81 8.71
N HIS A 31 2.97 -10.80 9.60
CA HIS A 31 2.63 -12.16 9.20
C HIS A 31 1.27 -12.19 8.47
N HIS A 32 0.26 -11.51 9.02
CA HIS A 32 -1.05 -11.39 8.38
C HIS A 32 -0.97 -10.66 7.03
N PHE A 33 -0.16 -9.60 6.91
CA PHE A 33 0.08 -8.93 5.63
C PHE A 33 0.61 -9.90 4.57
N PHE A 34 1.59 -10.74 4.88
CA PHE A 34 2.10 -11.74 3.92
C PHE A 34 1.07 -12.79 3.55
N VAL A 35 0.20 -13.20 4.48
CA VAL A 35 -0.93 -14.09 4.18
C VAL A 35 -1.88 -13.44 3.17
N VAL A 36 -2.22 -12.16 3.36
CA VAL A 36 -3.06 -11.41 2.42
C VAL A 36 -2.39 -11.32 1.05
N VAL A 37 -1.10 -10.96 0.99
CA VAL A 37 -0.34 -10.90 -0.28
C VAL A 37 -0.34 -12.25 -1.00
N ALA A 38 -0.10 -13.35 -0.27
CA ALA A 38 -0.11 -14.70 -0.84
C ALA A 38 -1.50 -15.07 -1.39
N ILE A 39 -2.56 -14.77 -0.65
CA ILE A 39 -3.95 -15.01 -1.09
C ILE A 39 -4.29 -14.14 -2.31
N THR A 40 -3.92 -12.86 -2.31
CA THR A 40 -4.18 -11.95 -3.45
C THR A 40 -3.43 -12.38 -4.70
N SER A 41 -2.18 -12.82 -4.57
CA SER A 41 -1.38 -13.30 -5.72
C SER A 41 -1.82 -14.68 -6.20
N SER A 42 -2.27 -15.57 -5.30
CA SER A 42 -2.66 -16.94 -5.64
C SER A 42 -4.16 -17.10 -5.96
N SER A 43 -5.00 -16.13 -5.58
CA SER A 43 -6.41 -16.09 -5.97
C SER A 43 -6.50 -15.81 -7.47
N GLY A 44 -6.25 -16.85 -8.26
CA GLY A 44 -6.29 -16.90 -9.73
C GLY A 44 -7.68 -16.74 -10.31
N LYS A 45 -8.52 -15.87 -9.75
CA LYS A 45 -9.61 -15.29 -10.52
C LYS A 45 -8.94 -14.32 -11.47
N ASN A 46 -8.58 -14.80 -12.66
CA ASN A 46 -8.11 -14.03 -13.83
C ASN A 46 -9.16 -13.00 -14.33
N GLN A 47 -10.00 -12.46 -13.44
CA GLN A 47 -10.82 -11.30 -13.71
C GLN A 47 -9.85 -10.13 -13.77
N LYS A 48 -9.56 -9.69 -15.00
CA LYS A 48 -8.94 -8.39 -15.23
C LYS A 48 -9.69 -7.39 -14.38
N CYS A 49 -8.97 -6.67 -13.52
CA CYS A 49 -9.59 -5.63 -12.76
C CYS A 49 -10.18 -4.61 -13.73
N ALA A 50 -11.31 -4.00 -13.37
CA ALA A 50 -11.82 -2.88 -14.14
C ALA A 50 -10.73 -1.79 -14.25
N GLU A 51 -10.80 -0.96 -15.30
CA GLU A 51 -9.85 0.15 -15.55
C GLU A 51 -9.65 1.01 -14.30
N SER A 52 -10.72 1.21 -13.52
CA SER A 52 -10.64 1.67 -12.14
C SER A 52 -11.10 0.59 -11.15
N PRO A 53 -10.21 0.09 -10.26
CA PRO A 53 -10.58 -0.77 -9.14
C PRO A 53 -11.29 -0.01 -8.00
N TRP A 54 -11.20 1.32 -8.02
CA TRP A 54 -11.89 2.18 -7.07
C TRP A 54 -13.30 2.41 -7.61
N ALA A 55 -14.32 2.22 -6.78
CA ALA A 55 -15.74 2.20 -7.16
C ALA A 55 -16.30 3.56 -7.66
N VAL A 56 -15.44 4.50 -8.05
CA VAL A 56 -15.80 5.87 -8.35
C VAL A 56 -15.01 6.32 -9.58
N GLU A 57 -15.74 6.94 -10.49
CA GLU A 57 -15.28 7.70 -11.64
C GLU A 57 -15.19 6.97 -12.99
N GLN A 58 -16.19 7.26 -13.82
CA GLN A 58 -16.04 7.27 -15.29
C GLN A 58 -15.04 8.35 -15.75
N ASN A 59 -14.68 9.31 -14.86
CA ASN A 59 -13.70 10.38 -15.10
C ASN A 59 -12.67 10.44 -13.96
N PRO A 60 -11.64 9.58 -13.97
CA PRO A 60 -10.66 9.56 -12.90
C PRO A 60 -9.91 10.90 -12.81
N THR A 61 -9.64 11.35 -11.58
CA THR A 61 -8.88 12.61 -11.33
C THR A 61 -7.43 12.50 -11.80
N THR A 62 -6.90 11.29 -11.87
CA THR A 62 -5.51 11.01 -12.23
C THR A 62 -5.45 10.05 -13.44
N LEU A 63 -4.44 10.21 -14.29
CA LEU A 63 -4.38 9.54 -15.59
C LEU A 63 -4.09 8.03 -15.50
N GLU A 64 -3.53 7.54 -14.38
CA GLU A 64 -3.20 6.12 -14.23
C GLU A 64 -4.42 5.20 -14.20
N TRP A 65 -5.59 5.71 -13.81
CA TRP A 65 -6.85 4.95 -13.77
C TRP A 65 -7.66 5.01 -15.07
N LEU A 66 -7.12 5.65 -16.12
CA LEU A 66 -7.66 5.55 -17.48
C LEU A 66 -7.19 4.30 -18.22
N VAL A 67 -6.22 3.57 -17.65
CA VAL A 67 -5.56 2.45 -18.30
C VAL A 67 -6.03 1.12 -17.68
N GLN A 68 -6.08 0.08 -18.50
CA GLN A 68 -6.45 -1.26 -18.08
C GLN A 68 -5.45 -1.86 -17.10
N SER A 69 -5.93 -2.76 -16.23
CA SER A 69 -5.09 -3.55 -15.33
C SER A 69 -5.06 -5.03 -15.75
N PRO A 70 -3.89 -5.62 -16.05
CA PRO A 70 -2.56 -5.01 -16.10
C PRO A 70 -2.40 -4.09 -17.33
N PRO A 71 -1.54 -3.04 -17.23
CA PRO A 71 -1.31 -2.14 -18.34
C PRO A 71 -0.63 -2.85 -19.51
N ALA A 72 -0.94 -2.40 -20.72
CA ALA A 72 -0.23 -2.84 -21.92
C ALA A 72 1.24 -2.36 -21.90
N PHE A 73 2.10 -3.01 -22.69
CA PHE A 73 3.52 -2.66 -22.79
C PHE A 73 3.73 -1.20 -23.22
N HIS A 74 2.93 -0.74 -24.20
CA HIS A 74 2.76 0.68 -24.49
C HIS A 74 1.48 1.14 -23.81
N THR A 75 1.63 1.86 -22.70
CA THR A 75 0.54 2.22 -21.79
C THR A 75 -0.54 3.05 -22.48
N PHE A 76 -0.15 3.95 -23.38
CA PHE A 76 -1.05 4.73 -24.22
C PHE A 76 -0.72 4.50 -25.69
N GLY A 77 -1.73 4.14 -26.50
CA GLY A 77 -1.60 4.12 -27.96
C GLY A 77 -1.55 5.53 -28.55
N GLU A 78 -2.33 6.45 -27.96
CA GLU A 78 -2.35 7.88 -28.28
C GLU A 78 -2.28 8.70 -26.99
N LEU A 79 -1.55 9.82 -27.03
CA LEU A 79 -1.36 10.68 -25.86
C LEU A 79 -2.66 11.43 -25.51
N PRO A 80 -3.03 11.53 -24.21
CA PRO A 80 -4.18 12.32 -23.81
C PRO A 80 -3.93 13.81 -24.07
N ALA A 81 -4.95 14.50 -24.58
CA ALA A 81 -4.90 15.93 -24.86
C ALA A 81 -5.44 16.75 -23.67
N ILE A 82 -4.77 17.85 -23.36
CA ILE A 82 -5.23 18.83 -22.37
C ILE A 82 -5.83 20.01 -23.12
N LYS A 83 -7.04 20.41 -22.72
CA LYS A 83 -7.69 21.61 -23.26
C LYS A 83 -7.14 22.85 -22.55
N GLU A 84 -6.30 23.62 -23.25
CA GLU A 84 -5.89 24.96 -22.83
C GLU A 84 -7.12 25.90 -22.88
N THR A 85 -7.35 26.70 -21.84
CA THR A 85 -8.42 27.72 -21.82
C THR A 85 -7.83 29.12 -21.69
N LYS A 86 -7.96 29.89 -22.77
CA LYS A 86 -7.43 31.24 -23.11
C LYS A 86 -5.98 31.29 -23.61
N SER A 87 -5.85 31.67 -24.88
CA SER A 87 -4.66 32.34 -25.43
C SER A 87 -4.66 33.82 -25.09
#